data_AF-A0A7X3ZFW9-F1
#
_entry.id   AF-A0A7X3ZFW9-F1
#
_cell.length_a   1.000
_cell.length_b   1.000
_cell.length_c   1.000
_cell.angle_alpha   90.00
_cell.angle_beta   90.00
_cell.angle_gamma   90.00
#
_symmetry.space_group_name_H-M   'P 1'
#
loop_
_entity.id
_entity.type
_entity.pdbx_description
1 polymer ?
#
loop_
_entity_poly.entity_id
_entity_poly.type
_entity_poly.pdbx_seq_one_letter_code
_entity_poly.pdbx_strand_id
1 'polypeptide(L)'
;MSMLVFLICLLCLACSATEETTSPAPLPHAAPTASSLHFVEVAPAVGLTWQHENGRSLQRYFPETMGGGGAFFDYDGDGDLDIYAVNGAFIAPDPRDAVPVNSLFRNDDHRFVSVAAGVAHLGVGMGVAAADYDSDGDLDLYLPNLGPNAL
;
A
#
# COMPACT_ATOMS: atom_id res chain seq x y z
N MET A 1 -41.82 -7.48 -68.26
CA MET A 1 -42.52 -6.43 -67.49
C MET A 1 -42.14 -6.66 -66.04
N SER A 2 -41.40 -5.83 -65.34
CA SER A 2 -40.89 -4.50 -65.62
C SER A 2 -39.81 -4.22 -64.58
N MET A 3 -38.74 -3.55 -65.00
CA MET A 3 -38.23 -2.38 -64.27
C MET A 3 -37.68 -2.61 -62.84
N LEU A 4 -36.54 -3.31 -62.68
CA LEU A 4 -35.63 -3.04 -61.56
C LEU A 4 -34.22 -3.67 -61.71
N VAL A 5 -33.54 -3.43 -62.84
CA VAL A 5 -32.07 -3.55 -62.88
C VAL A 5 -31.54 -2.13 -62.92
N PHE A 6 -31.64 -1.50 -61.76
CA PHE A 6 -31.18 -0.14 -61.48
C PHE A 6 -29.65 -0.11 -61.60
N LEU A 7 -29.17 0.55 -62.65
CA LEU A 7 -28.10 1.55 -62.53
C LEU A 7 -26.78 1.06 -61.88
N ILE A 8 -26.12 0.07 -62.50
CA ILE A 8 -24.77 -0.40 -62.12
C ILE A 8 -23.62 0.46 -62.70
N CYS A 9 -23.88 1.59 -63.36
CA CYS A 9 -22.84 2.23 -64.18
C CYS A 9 -22.43 3.68 -63.88
N LEU A 10 -22.81 4.32 -62.76
CA LEU A 10 -22.31 5.68 -62.53
C LEU A 10 -22.24 6.08 -61.05
N LEU A 11 -21.19 5.64 -60.36
CA LEU A 11 -20.60 6.35 -59.23
C LEU A 11 -19.11 5.97 -59.14
N CYS A 12 -18.40 6.39 -60.18
CA CYS A 12 -16.96 6.55 -60.16
C CYS A 12 -16.57 7.48 -59.01
N LEU A 13 -15.56 7.03 -58.25
CA LEU A 13 -14.55 7.84 -57.59
C LEU A 13 -15.07 9.03 -56.76
N ALA A 14 -15.42 8.78 -55.50
CA ALA A 14 -15.28 9.78 -54.44
C ALA A 14 -14.17 9.33 -53.49
N CYS A 15 -13.06 10.06 -53.57
CA CYS A 15 -11.81 9.98 -52.83
C CYS A 15 -11.87 9.32 -51.44
N SER A 16 -11.03 8.32 -51.24
CA SER A 16 -10.47 7.98 -49.93
C SER A 16 -9.57 9.14 -49.48
N ALA A 17 -10.15 10.13 -48.79
CA ALA A 17 -9.34 11.03 -47.97
C ALA A 17 -9.01 10.28 -46.68
N THR A 18 -7.79 9.75 -46.59
CA THR A 18 -7.18 9.43 -45.31
C THR A 18 -7.04 10.75 -44.54
N GLU A 19 -7.91 10.98 -43.57
CA GLU A 19 -7.65 11.99 -42.54
C GLU A 19 -6.48 11.47 -41.70
N GLU A 20 -5.27 11.90 -42.07
CA GLU A 20 -4.12 11.80 -41.21
C GLU A 20 -4.42 12.69 -39.99
N THR A 21 -4.80 12.07 -38.88
CA THR A 21 -5.01 12.78 -37.62
C THR A 21 -3.63 13.24 -37.15
N THR A 22 -3.24 14.45 -37.54
CA THR A 22 -2.02 15.08 -37.01
C THR A 22 -2.23 15.32 -35.52
N SER A 23 -1.63 14.46 -34.70
CA SER A 23 -1.62 14.65 -33.25
C SER A 23 -1.05 16.04 -32.93
N PRO A 24 -1.67 16.82 -32.03
CA PRO A 24 -1.15 18.11 -31.65
C PRO A 24 0.28 17.96 -31.12
N ALA A 25 1.14 18.90 -31.48
CA ALA A 25 2.52 18.93 -31.00
C ALA A 25 2.54 18.95 -29.46
N PRO A 26 3.43 18.17 -28.80
CA PRO A 26 3.59 18.24 -27.35
C PRO A 26 3.89 19.67 -26.92
N LEU A 27 3.20 20.15 -25.88
CA LEU A 27 3.49 21.44 -25.29
C LEU A 27 4.97 21.49 -24.86
N PRO A 28 5.67 22.64 -25.02
CA PRO A 28 7.03 22.79 -24.56
C PRO A 28 7.07 22.62 -23.04
N HIS A 29 7.43 21.42 -22.58
CA HIS A 29 7.80 21.20 -21.20
C HIS A 29 9.24 21.68 -21.06
N ALA A 30 9.42 22.81 -20.36
CA ALA A 30 10.73 23.17 -19.85
C ALA A 30 11.23 21.97 -19.02
N ALA A 31 12.38 21.43 -19.40
CA ALA A 31 12.98 20.33 -18.65
C ALA A 31 13.15 20.79 -17.19
N PRO A 32 12.59 20.06 -16.20
CA PRO A 32 12.82 20.40 -14.81
C PRO A 32 14.33 20.40 -14.57
N THR A 33 14.85 21.48 -14.01
CA THR A 33 16.24 21.54 -13.55
C THR A 33 16.39 20.47 -12.48
N ALA A 34 17.03 19.36 -12.82
CA ALA A 34 17.17 18.21 -11.96
C ALA A 34 18.08 18.57 -10.77
N SER A 35 17.48 19.05 -9.68
CA SER A 35 18.10 18.97 -8.36
C SER A 35 18.11 17.49 -7.98
N SER A 36 19.28 16.92 -7.70
CA SER A 36 19.38 15.52 -7.31
C SER A 36 18.79 15.36 -5.90
N LEU A 37 17.59 14.79 -5.82
CA LEU A 37 17.01 14.35 -4.56
C LEU A 37 17.77 13.11 -4.08
N HIS A 38 18.31 13.16 -2.87
CA HIS A 38 19.01 12.04 -2.24
C HIS A 38 18.17 11.49 -1.09
N PHE A 39 17.82 10.21 -1.17
CA PHE A 39 17.24 9.47 -0.06
C PHE A 39 18.35 8.72 0.68
N VAL A 40 18.29 8.75 2.01
CA VAL A 40 19.23 8.03 2.89
C VAL A 40 18.42 7.12 3.79
N GLU A 41 18.87 5.89 3.90
CA GLU A 41 18.33 4.89 4.82
C GLU A 41 18.82 5.26 6.24
N VAL A 42 17.88 5.44 7.19
CA VAL A 42 18.18 5.87 8.57
C VAL A 42 17.61 4.94 9.63
N ALA A 43 16.82 3.94 9.26
CA ALA A 43 16.07 3.09 10.19
C ALA A 43 17.00 2.39 11.21
N PRO A 44 18.11 1.71 10.82
CA PRO A 44 19.08 1.16 11.76
C PRO A 44 19.73 2.22 12.66
N ALA A 45 19.98 3.43 12.14
CA ALA A 45 20.60 4.51 12.91
C ALA A 45 19.69 5.01 14.03
N VAL A 46 18.37 4.97 13.83
CA VAL A 46 17.36 5.36 14.81
C VAL A 46 16.79 4.18 15.61
N GLY A 47 17.31 2.96 15.45
CA GLY A 47 16.87 1.77 16.22
C GLY A 47 15.72 0.97 15.60
N LEU A 48 15.25 1.33 14.41
CA LEU A 48 14.27 0.57 13.63
C LEU A 48 14.96 -0.52 12.80
N THR A 49 15.09 -1.73 13.37
CA THR A 49 15.70 -2.89 12.69
C THR A 49 14.69 -3.99 12.32
N TRP A 50 13.40 -3.73 12.52
CA TRP A 50 12.30 -4.66 12.26
C TRP A 50 12.10 -4.90 10.77
N GLN A 51 11.63 -6.11 10.43
CA GLN A 51 11.30 -6.49 9.07
C GLN A 51 9.89 -7.08 9.03
N HIS A 52 9.10 -6.60 8.08
CA HIS A 52 7.78 -7.15 7.80
C HIS A 52 7.91 -8.57 7.25
N GLU A 53 7.16 -9.50 7.82
CA GLU A 53 6.99 -10.87 7.34
C GLU A 53 5.54 -11.06 6.91
N ASN A 54 5.37 -11.20 5.60
CA ASN A 54 4.06 -11.35 4.95
C ASN A 54 3.48 -12.77 5.06
N GLY A 55 4.20 -13.71 5.68
CA GLY A 55 3.75 -15.09 5.83
C GLY A 55 3.91 -15.91 4.54
N ARG A 56 4.87 -15.55 3.68
CA ARG A 56 5.05 -16.16 2.35
C ARG A 56 5.03 -17.69 2.39
N SER A 57 4.28 -18.30 1.48
CA SER A 57 4.17 -19.74 1.30
C SER A 57 4.43 -20.18 -0.16
N LEU A 58 4.40 -21.50 -0.42
CA LEU A 58 4.45 -22.02 -1.80
C LEU A 58 3.12 -21.81 -2.53
N GLN A 59 2.02 -21.68 -1.79
CA GLN A 59 0.67 -21.49 -2.31
C GLN A 59 0.44 -20.05 -2.79
N ARG A 60 1.23 -19.08 -2.30
CA ARG A 60 1.24 -17.68 -2.75
C ARG A 60 -0.15 -17.06 -2.68
N TYR A 61 -0.78 -17.15 -1.52
CA TYR A 61 -2.09 -16.54 -1.33
C TYR A 61 -2.02 -15.04 -1.59
N PHE A 62 -3.11 -14.46 -2.11
CA PHE A 62 -3.15 -13.03 -2.43
C PHE A 62 -2.71 -12.11 -1.28
N PRO A 63 -3.11 -12.33 -0.01
CA PRO A 63 -2.67 -11.49 1.11
C PRO A 63 -1.15 -11.50 1.35
N GLU A 64 -0.43 -12.57 0.97
CA GLU A 64 1.03 -12.62 1.07
C GLU A 64 1.72 -11.60 0.15
N THR A 65 1.02 -11.09 -0.86
CA THR A 65 1.55 -10.06 -1.77
C THR A 65 1.27 -8.63 -1.29
N MET A 66 0.51 -8.49 -0.22
CA MET A 66 0.14 -7.20 0.38
C MET A 66 1.08 -6.86 1.53
N GLY A 67 1.26 -5.57 1.82
CA GLY A 67 1.94 -5.12 3.04
C GLY A 67 0.99 -5.09 4.24
N GLY A 68 1.53 -5.16 5.45
CA GLY A 68 0.73 -5.11 6.68
C GLY A 68 0.24 -3.71 7.04
N GLY A 69 0.96 -2.65 6.67
CA GLY A 69 0.66 -1.27 7.08
C GLY A 69 1.29 -0.88 8.42
N GLY A 70 0.93 0.29 8.93
CA GLY A 70 1.41 0.82 10.19
C GLY A 70 0.72 2.14 10.56
N ALA A 71 0.91 2.59 11.79
CA ALA A 71 0.39 3.84 12.31
C ALA A 71 1.49 4.64 13.01
N PHE A 72 1.40 5.96 12.90
CA PHE A 72 2.08 6.91 13.77
C PHE A 72 1.07 7.48 14.75
N PHE A 73 1.36 7.39 16.04
CA PHE A 73 0.47 7.84 17.11
C PHE A 73 1.28 8.00 18.40
N ASP A 74 0.82 8.83 19.32
CA ASP A 74 1.44 9.04 20.64
C ASP A 74 0.80 8.04 21.61
N TYR A 75 1.46 6.92 21.90
CA TYR A 75 0.84 5.83 22.70
C TYR A 75 0.98 6.05 24.21
N ASP A 76 2.00 6.80 24.67
CA ASP A 76 2.23 7.05 26.10
C ASP A 76 2.03 8.51 26.53
N GLY A 77 1.60 9.37 25.61
CA GLY A 77 1.14 10.73 25.88
C GLY A 77 2.27 11.72 26.13
N ASP A 78 3.49 11.43 25.66
CA ASP A 78 4.67 12.26 25.88
C ASP A 78 4.86 13.36 24.83
N GLY A 79 4.00 13.36 23.80
CA GLY A 79 3.93 14.37 22.76
C GLY A 79 4.81 14.09 21.54
N ASP A 80 5.51 12.96 21.51
CA ASP A 80 6.20 12.48 20.32
C ASP A 80 5.43 11.31 19.64
N LEU A 81 5.77 11.00 18.38
CA LEU A 81 5.04 9.98 17.62
C LEU A 81 5.78 8.64 17.65
N ASP A 82 5.08 7.63 18.13
CA ASP A 82 5.48 6.24 18.13
C ASP A 82 5.10 5.54 16.82
N ILE A 83 5.57 4.31 16.65
CA ILE A 83 5.29 3.50 15.47
C ILE A 83 4.66 2.18 15.87
N TYR A 84 3.46 1.91 15.35
CA TYR A 84 2.91 0.56 15.30
C TYR A 84 3.13 -0.04 13.92
N ALA A 85 3.85 -1.17 13.85
CA ALA A 85 4.13 -1.89 12.63
C ALA A 85 3.32 -3.20 12.56
N VAL A 86 2.52 -3.34 11.51
CA VAL A 86 1.65 -4.49 11.31
C VAL A 86 2.39 -5.59 10.53
N ASN A 87 2.23 -6.82 11.00
CA ASN A 87 2.82 -8.00 10.40
C ASN A 87 1.78 -8.86 9.68
N GLY A 88 2.25 -9.73 8.80
CA GLY A 88 1.44 -10.81 8.28
C GLY A 88 1.40 -11.99 9.25
N ALA A 89 0.84 -13.11 8.79
CA ALA A 89 0.95 -14.39 9.46
C ALA A 89 0.85 -15.52 8.44
N PHE A 90 1.15 -16.74 8.87
CA PHE A 90 1.00 -17.92 8.02
C PHE A 90 -0.49 -18.27 7.87
N ILE A 91 -0.99 -18.25 6.63
CA ILE A 91 -2.39 -18.60 6.31
C ILE A 91 -2.65 -20.10 6.46
N ALA A 92 -1.63 -20.91 6.19
CA ALA A 92 -1.63 -22.36 6.35
C ALA A 92 -0.55 -22.77 7.35
N PRO A 93 -0.60 -24.00 7.91
CA PRO A 93 0.45 -24.49 8.78
C PRO A 93 1.83 -24.37 8.13
N ASP A 94 2.77 -23.76 8.85
CA ASP A 94 4.12 -23.50 8.39
C ASP A 94 5.14 -24.07 9.39
N PRO A 95 6.24 -24.69 8.92
CA PRO A 95 7.25 -25.28 9.80
C PRO A 95 8.17 -24.27 10.49
N ARG A 96 8.08 -22.96 10.19
CA ARG A 96 8.86 -21.92 10.89
C ARG A 96 8.34 -21.71 12.31
N ASP A 97 9.27 -21.70 13.27
CA ASP A 97 8.94 -21.61 14.70
C ASP A 97 8.41 -20.24 15.14
N ALA A 98 8.83 -19.16 14.47
CA ALA A 98 8.45 -17.79 14.83
C ALA A 98 7.21 -17.36 14.04
N VAL A 99 6.05 -17.29 14.72
CA VAL A 99 4.86 -16.65 14.16
C VAL A 99 5.10 -15.13 14.13
N PRO A 100 4.90 -14.47 12.99
CA PRO A 100 5.10 -13.03 12.93
C PRO A 100 4.08 -12.32 13.80
N VAL A 101 4.54 -11.30 14.51
CA VAL A 101 3.75 -10.49 15.43
C VAL A 101 3.86 -9.02 15.04
N ASN A 102 2.80 -8.27 15.27
CA ASN A 102 2.86 -6.82 15.21
C ASN A 102 3.82 -6.28 16.27
N SER A 103 4.39 -5.10 16.04
CA SER A 103 5.40 -4.50 16.93
C SER A 103 5.11 -3.03 17.16
N LEU A 104 5.14 -2.62 18.43
CA LEU A 104 5.11 -1.22 18.85
C LEU A 104 6.55 -0.77 19.12
N PHE A 105 6.89 0.41 18.62
CA PHE A 105 8.15 1.10 18.88
C PHE A 105 7.84 2.42 19.55
N ARG A 106 8.29 2.57 20.80
CA ARG A 106 8.31 3.88 21.46
C ARG A 106 9.39 4.74 20.83
N ASN A 107 9.10 5.99 20.57
CA ASN A 107 10.10 6.98 20.22
C ASN A 107 10.64 7.66 21.49
N ASP A 108 11.95 7.56 21.71
CA ASP A 108 12.67 8.19 22.81
C ASP A 108 13.58 9.27 22.19
N ASP A 109 13.04 10.45 21.84
CA ASP A 109 13.78 11.56 21.20
C ASP A 109 14.51 11.14 19.91
N HIS A 110 13.72 10.76 18.90
CA HIS A 110 14.16 10.25 17.59
C HIS A 110 14.88 8.89 17.63
N ARG A 111 14.78 8.16 18.74
CA ARG A 111 15.30 6.80 18.88
C ARG A 111 14.17 5.83 19.19
N PHE A 112 13.94 4.90 18.28
CA PHE A 112 12.87 3.92 18.40
C PHE A 112 13.32 2.69 19.18
N VAL A 113 12.52 2.30 20.17
CA VAL A 113 12.74 1.13 21.01
C VAL A 113 11.50 0.24 20.96
N SER A 114 11.67 -1.05 20.65
CA SER A 114 10.53 -1.98 20.70
C SER A 114 10.07 -2.17 22.15
N VAL A 115 8.77 -1.98 22.37
CA VAL A 115 8.15 -2.09 23.70
C VAL A 115 7.04 -3.14 23.71
N ALA A 116 6.85 -3.78 24.85
CA ALA A 116 5.78 -4.74 25.09
C ALA A 116 4.64 -4.08 25.88
N ALA A 117 3.72 -3.41 25.18
CA ALA A 117 2.59 -2.69 25.77
C ALA A 117 1.26 -3.46 25.70
N GLY A 118 1.29 -4.79 25.51
CA GLY A 118 0.07 -5.60 25.40
C GLY A 118 -0.65 -5.53 24.04
N VAL A 119 -0.18 -4.71 23.11
CA VAL A 119 -0.73 -4.55 21.75
C VAL A 119 -0.11 -5.49 20.71
N ALA A 120 0.62 -6.51 21.16
CA ALA A 120 1.14 -7.55 20.27
C ALA A 120 -0.04 -8.38 19.75
N HIS A 121 -0.18 -8.46 18.43
CA HIS A 121 -1.28 -9.18 17.79
C HIS A 121 -0.75 -10.24 16.82
N LEU A 122 -1.44 -11.38 16.82
CA LEU A 122 -1.22 -12.50 15.91
C LEU A 122 -2.35 -12.51 14.88
N GLY A 123 -2.00 -12.37 13.61
CA GLY A 123 -2.98 -12.38 12.54
C GLY A 123 -2.35 -11.96 11.22
N VAL A 124 -3.05 -12.25 10.13
CA VAL A 124 -2.68 -11.75 8.81
C VAL A 124 -3.16 -10.31 8.73
N GLY A 125 -2.37 -9.38 9.26
CA GLY A 125 -2.71 -7.96 9.35
C GLY A 125 -2.70 -7.29 7.99
N MET A 126 -3.72 -6.46 7.74
CA MET A 126 -3.93 -5.76 6.46
C MET A 126 -3.85 -4.23 6.60
N GLY A 127 -3.70 -3.73 7.83
CA GLY A 127 -3.62 -2.32 8.16
C GLY A 127 -3.76 -2.10 9.65
N VAL A 128 -3.78 -0.83 10.04
CA VAL A 128 -4.14 -0.38 11.38
C VAL A 128 -4.75 1.02 11.29
N ALA A 129 -5.72 1.30 12.16
CA ALA A 129 -6.21 2.66 12.40
C ALA A 129 -6.09 2.95 13.90
N ALA A 130 -5.58 4.14 14.24
CA ALA A 130 -5.46 4.61 15.62
C ALA A 130 -6.51 5.70 15.88
N ALA A 131 -7.34 5.54 16.92
CA ALA A 131 -8.34 6.52 17.35
C ALA A 131 -8.80 6.20 18.78
N ASP A 132 -9.10 7.22 19.57
CA ASP A 132 -9.82 7.09 20.84
C ASP A 132 -11.28 6.72 20.55
N TYR A 133 -11.58 5.42 20.57
CA TYR A 133 -12.87 4.87 20.14
C TYR A 133 -13.91 4.94 21.24
N ASP A 134 -13.52 4.76 22.50
CA ASP A 134 -14.43 4.71 23.64
C ASP A 134 -14.45 6.00 24.49
N SER A 135 -13.66 7.01 24.08
CA SER A 135 -13.56 8.32 24.72
C SER A 135 -12.96 8.28 26.13
N ASP A 136 -12.06 7.33 26.40
CA ASP A 136 -11.31 7.27 27.66
C ASP A 136 -10.04 8.15 27.65
N GLY A 137 -9.65 8.65 26.48
CA GLY A 137 -8.52 9.55 26.28
C GLY A 137 -7.25 8.85 25.82
N ASP A 138 -7.24 7.52 25.73
CA ASP A 138 -6.15 6.73 25.15
C ASP A 138 -6.50 6.37 23.68
N LEU A 139 -5.49 6.19 22.83
CA LEU A 139 -5.72 5.81 21.43
C LEU A 139 -5.85 4.29 21.30
N ASP A 140 -6.97 3.81 20.77
CA ASP A 140 -7.19 2.40 20.43
C ASP A 140 -6.63 2.05 19.05
N LEU A 141 -6.26 0.79 18.86
CA LEU A 141 -5.75 0.25 17.59
C LEU A 141 -6.75 -0.72 16.97
N TYR A 142 -7.43 -0.28 15.91
CA TYR A 142 -8.26 -1.18 15.10
C TYR A 142 -7.42 -1.90 14.04
N LEU A 143 -7.43 -3.23 14.08
CA LEU A 143 -6.64 -4.11 13.22
C LEU A 143 -7.54 -4.91 12.26
N PRO A 144 -7.67 -4.47 11.00
CA PRO A 144 -8.26 -5.31 9.96
C PRO A 144 -7.33 -6.48 9.63
N ASN A 145 -7.84 -7.70 9.73
CA ASN A 145 -7.08 -8.92 9.40
C ASN A 145 -7.79 -9.71 8.28
N LEU A 146 -7.05 -10.59 7.62
CA LEU A 146 -7.69 -11.73 6.97
C LEU A 146 -8.26 -12.65 8.05
N GLY A 147 -9.58 -12.60 8.23
CA GLY A 147 -10.28 -13.32 9.30
C GLY A 147 -10.82 -12.36 10.36
N PRO A 148 -10.80 -12.72 11.64
CA PRO A 148 -11.27 -11.84 12.71
C PRO A 148 -10.42 -10.58 12.85
N ASN A 149 -11.09 -9.42 12.91
CA ASN A 149 -10.44 -8.16 13.26
C ASN A 149 -10.19 -8.09 14.77
N ALA A 150 -9.33 -7.17 15.18
CA ALA A 150 -9.10 -6.83 16.60
C ALA A 150 -9.29 -5.32 16.82
N LEU A 151 -9.73 -4.97 18.04
CA LEU A 151 -9.76 -3.63 18.61
C LEU A 151 -9.20 -3.77 20.03
#